data_AF-X0Y7X0-F1
#
_entry.id   AF-X0Y7X0-F1
#
_cell.length_a   1.000
_cell.length_b   1.000
_cell.length_c   1.000
_cell.angle_alpha   90.00
_cell.angle_beta   90.00
_cell.angle_gamma   90.00
#
_symmetry.space_group_name_H-M   'P 1'
#
loop_
_entity.id
_entity.type
_entity.pdbx_description
1 polymer ?
#
loop_
_entity_poly.entity_id
_entity_poly.type
_entity_poly.pdbx_seq_one_letter_code
_entity_poly.pdbx_strand_id
1 'polypeptide(L)'
;DIQRLPDEKLYEKSMFIKKLIVAGIQETIAAKTQFFNAELLKSEIHDKGDDGELDELVSLYEKIRSMWESRFNEALNSKNPKREVPKVYSKMLQEIENTDKKTLVSSRIMASFVHKQGFMQQLSDLCEIGWTPDFRTLDEGND
;
A
#
# COMPACT_ATOMS: atom_id res chain seq x y z
N ASP A 1 -15.12 -7.90 -6.15
CA ASP A 1 -15.80 -6.59 -6.30
C ASP A 1 -15.28 -5.58 -5.30
N ILE A 2 -15.31 -4.28 -5.65
CA ILE A 2 -14.92 -3.21 -4.72
C ILE A 2 -16.09 -2.85 -3.81
N GLN A 3 -15.87 -2.99 -2.51
CA GLN A 3 -16.79 -2.65 -1.44
C GLN A 3 -16.52 -1.23 -0.93
N ARG A 4 -17.58 -0.53 -0.52
CA ARG A 4 -17.45 0.74 0.19
C ARG A 4 -16.95 0.48 1.60
N LEU A 5 -16.16 1.43 2.11
CA LEU A 5 -15.77 1.44 3.51
C LEU A 5 -17.05 1.54 4.39
N PRO A 6 -17.26 0.62 5.34
CA PRO A 6 -18.50 0.59 6.12
C PRO A 6 -18.58 1.70 7.18
N ASP A 7 -17.43 2.17 7.67
CA ASP A 7 -17.30 3.26 8.64
C ASP A 7 -16.03 4.07 8.32
N GLU A 8 -16.16 5.38 8.14
CA GLU A 8 -15.04 6.29 7.87
C GLU A 8 -14.02 6.35 9.02
N LYS A 9 -14.45 6.00 10.25
CA LYS A 9 -13.56 5.92 11.41
C LYS A 9 -12.70 4.66 11.45
N LEU A 10 -13.00 3.69 10.58
CA LEU A 10 -12.22 2.47 10.50
C LEU A 10 -10.76 2.81 10.13
N TYR A 11 -9.82 2.11 10.76
CA TYR A 11 -8.38 2.30 10.61
C TYR A 11 -7.80 3.66 11.04
N GLU A 12 -8.55 4.56 11.70
CA GLU A 12 -7.99 5.86 12.14
C GLU A 12 -6.69 5.73 12.97
N LYS A 13 -6.55 4.62 13.70
CA LYS A 13 -5.39 4.33 14.55
C LYS A 13 -4.32 3.47 13.89
N SER A 14 -4.54 3.03 12.63
CA SER A 14 -3.59 2.16 11.93
C SER A 14 -2.28 2.88 11.64
N MET A 15 -1.21 2.11 11.49
CA MET A 15 0.12 2.65 11.26
C MET A 15 0.22 3.28 9.87
N PHE A 16 -0.44 2.72 8.85
CA PHE A 16 -0.44 3.35 7.52
C PHE A 16 -1.08 4.74 7.55
N ILE A 17 -2.15 4.96 8.34
CA ILE A 17 -2.77 6.29 8.49
C ILE A 17 -1.83 7.26 9.20
N LYS A 18 -1.20 6.84 10.30
CA LYS A 18 -0.19 7.66 11.00
C LYS A 18 0.91 8.11 10.03
N LYS A 19 1.42 7.19 9.19
CA LYS A 19 2.46 7.49 8.19
C LYS A 19 2.01 8.46 7.11
N LEU A 20 0.76 8.37 6.65
CA LEU A 20 0.19 9.32 5.69
C LEU A 20 0.14 10.73 6.30
N ILE A 21 -0.36 10.85 7.52
CA ILE A 21 -0.47 12.13 8.23
C ILE A 21 0.91 12.76 8.45
N VAL A 22 1.89 11.99 8.92
CA VAL A 22 3.27 12.48 9.12
C VAL A 22 3.92 12.93 7.81
N ALA A 23 3.59 12.29 6.69
CA ALA A 23 4.03 12.71 5.36
C ALA A 23 3.23 13.89 4.78
N GLY A 24 2.28 14.46 5.53
CA GLY A 24 1.47 15.61 5.13
C GLY A 24 0.24 15.27 4.27
N ILE A 25 -0.14 14.00 4.17
CA ILE A 25 -1.31 13.54 3.41
C ILE A 25 -2.52 13.53 4.36
N GLN A 26 -3.45 14.46 4.13
CA GLN A 26 -4.58 14.70 5.03
C GLN A 26 -5.83 13.90 4.66
N GLU A 27 -6.15 13.80 3.37
CA GLU A 27 -7.30 13.03 2.89
C GLU A 27 -6.93 11.54 2.83
N THR A 28 -7.61 10.73 3.65
CA THR A 28 -7.26 9.32 3.87
C THR A 28 -8.40 8.34 3.61
N ILE A 29 -9.60 8.80 3.27
CA ILE A 29 -10.76 7.92 3.02
C ILE A 29 -10.46 6.91 1.90
N ALA A 30 -9.78 7.36 0.83
CA ALA A 30 -9.37 6.48 -0.26
C ALA A 30 -8.39 5.40 0.21
N ALA A 31 -7.41 5.76 1.05
CA ALA A 31 -6.43 4.82 1.60
C ALA A 31 -7.10 3.77 2.50
N LYS A 32 -8.04 4.19 3.36
CA LYS A 32 -8.86 3.29 4.19
C LYS A 32 -9.69 2.33 3.33
N THR A 33 -10.32 2.84 2.28
CA THR A 33 -11.11 2.03 1.35
C THR A 33 -10.24 1.01 0.61
N GLN A 34 -9.05 1.41 0.14
CA GLN A 34 -8.09 0.52 -0.50
C GLN A 34 -7.64 -0.59 0.46
N PHE A 35 -7.26 -0.24 1.69
CA PHE A 35 -6.86 -1.19 2.73
C PHE A 35 -7.97 -2.20 3.04
N PHE A 36 -9.20 -1.72 3.26
CA PHE A 36 -10.37 -2.58 3.51
C PHE A 36 -10.60 -3.59 2.39
N ASN A 37 -10.57 -3.14 1.13
CA ASN A 37 -10.77 -4.03 -0.01
C ASN A 37 -9.64 -5.05 -0.15
N ALA A 38 -8.40 -4.67 0.14
CA ALA A 38 -7.29 -5.61 0.18
C ALA A 38 -7.43 -6.65 1.31
N GLU A 39 -7.96 -6.28 2.48
CA GLU A 39 -8.26 -7.24 3.54
C GLU A 39 -9.34 -8.25 3.14
N LEU A 40 -10.43 -7.78 2.52
CA LEU A 40 -11.49 -8.67 2.03
C LEU A 40 -10.96 -9.68 1.01
N LEU A 41 -10.20 -9.20 0.02
CA LEU A 41 -9.61 -10.07 -1.00
C LEU A 41 -8.61 -11.06 -0.39
N LYS A 42 -7.78 -10.60 0.55
CA LYS A 42 -6.83 -11.46 1.25
C LYS A 42 -7.57 -12.55 2.03
N SER A 43 -8.60 -12.20 2.79
CA SER A 43 -9.43 -13.18 3.51
C SER A 43 -10.01 -14.21 2.55
N GLU A 44 -10.58 -13.78 1.43
CA GLU A 44 -11.15 -14.68 0.42
C GLU A 44 -10.11 -15.69 -0.12
N ILE A 45 -8.91 -15.21 -0.45
CA ILE A 45 -7.82 -16.07 -0.95
C ILE A 45 -7.40 -17.08 0.12
N HIS A 46 -7.20 -16.62 1.35
CA HIS A 46 -6.80 -17.48 2.47
C HIS A 46 -7.86 -18.53 2.81
N ASP A 47 -9.14 -18.15 2.77
CA ASP A 47 -10.26 -19.05 3.06
C ASP A 47 -10.42 -20.15 2.00
N LYS A 48 -10.08 -19.86 0.74
CA LYS A 48 -10.03 -20.87 -0.34
C LYS A 48 -8.87 -21.84 -0.18
N GLY A 49 -7.71 -21.34 0.27
CA GLY A 49 -6.51 -22.15 0.48
C GLY A 49 -5.88 -22.71 -0.81
N ASP A 50 -6.06 -22.04 -1.97
CA ASP A 50 -5.37 -22.42 -3.21
C ASP A 50 -3.92 -21.89 -3.17
N ASP A 51 -2.95 -22.80 -3.19
CA ASP A 51 -1.52 -22.45 -3.16
C ASP A 51 -1.13 -21.51 -4.32
N GLY A 52 -1.76 -21.65 -5.49
CA GLY A 52 -1.50 -20.78 -6.63
C GLY A 52 -1.99 -19.35 -6.44
N GLU A 53 -3.17 -19.16 -5.84
CA GLU A 53 -3.64 -17.83 -5.44
C GLU A 53 -2.75 -17.24 -4.33
N LEU A 54 -2.28 -18.05 -3.36
CA LEU A 54 -1.37 -17.59 -2.32
C LEU A 54 -0.01 -17.14 -2.88
N ASP A 55 0.57 -17.89 -3.80
CA ASP A 55 1.83 -17.54 -4.47
C ASP A 55 1.71 -16.24 -5.28
N GLU A 56 0.59 -16.06 -5.99
CA GLU A 56 0.31 -14.84 -6.75
C GLU A 56 0.11 -13.64 -5.82
N LEU A 57 -0.47 -13.83 -4.63
CA LEU A 57 -0.64 -12.78 -3.64
C LEU A 57 0.74 -12.31 -3.14
N VAL A 58 1.62 -13.24 -2.78
CA VAL A 58 3.02 -12.94 -2.38
C VAL A 58 3.75 -12.21 -3.51
N SER A 59 3.62 -12.69 -4.74
CA SER A 59 4.21 -12.06 -5.94
C SER A 59 3.75 -10.60 -6.12
N LEU A 60 2.47 -10.29 -5.87
CA LEU A 60 1.96 -8.92 -5.95
C LEU A 60 2.56 -8.00 -4.86
N TYR A 61 2.69 -8.49 -3.63
CA TYR A 61 3.37 -7.71 -2.56
C TYR A 61 4.81 -7.40 -2.93
N GLU A 62 5.58 -8.39 -3.39
CA GLU A 62 6.99 -8.20 -3.76
C GLU A 62 7.15 -7.23 -4.93
N LYS A 63 6.28 -7.30 -5.95
CA LYS A 63 6.28 -6.33 -7.06
C LYS A 63 6.03 -4.91 -6.56
N ILE A 64 5.02 -4.71 -5.72
CA ILE A 64 4.68 -3.40 -5.16
C ILE A 64 5.81 -2.86 -4.28
N ARG A 65 6.41 -3.72 -3.45
CA ARG A 65 7.56 -3.36 -2.61
C ARG A 65 8.77 -2.96 -3.45
N SER A 66 9.07 -3.70 -4.52
CA SER A 66 10.17 -3.39 -5.46
C SER A 66 9.95 -2.07 -6.19
N MET A 67 8.71 -1.80 -6.61
CA MET A 67 8.33 -0.51 -7.20
C MET A 67 8.55 0.64 -6.20
N TRP A 68 8.09 0.47 -4.95
CA TRP A 68 8.31 1.46 -3.90
C TRP A 68 9.78 1.70 -3.64
N GLU A 69 10.59 0.65 -3.48
CA GLU A 69 12.02 0.76 -3.18
C GLU A 69 12.76 1.55 -4.26
N SER A 70 12.43 1.28 -5.53
CA SER A 70 12.96 2.04 -6.67
C SER A 70 12.64 3.54 -6.56
N ARG A 71 11.38 3.89 -6.30
CA ARG A 71 10.93 5.29 -6.18
C ARG A 71 11.46 5.98 -4.93
N PHE A 72 11.56 5.25 -3.83
CA PHE A 72 12.04 5.76 -2.57
C PHE A 72 13.53 6.07 -2.65
N ASN A 73 14.33 5.17 -3.22
CA ASN A 73 15.76 5.41 -3.47
C ASN A 73 16.00 6.56 -4.46
N GLU A 74 15.18 6.68 -5.51
CA GLU A 74 15.22 7.82 -6.43
C GLU A 74 14.97 9.15 -5.67
N ALA A 75 13.97 9.18 -4.80
CA ALA A 75 13.64 10.36 -4.00
C ALA A 75 14.71 10.71 -2.96
N LEU A 76 15.30 9.70 -2.30
CA LEU A 76 16.40 9.88 -1.34
C LEU A 76 17.67 10.44 -1.98
N ASN A 77 17.94 10.09 -3.24
CA ASN A 77 19.08 10.59 -4.00
C ASN A 77 18.82 11.94 -4.69
N SER A 78 17.62 12.51 -4.53
CA SER A 78 17.28 13.80 -5.12
C SER A 78 18.01 14.97 -4.44
N LYS A 79 18.01 16.14 -5.08
CA LYS A 79 18.58 17.36 -4.50
C LYS A 79 17.87 17.81 -3.21
N ASN A 80 16.63 17.36 -2.97
CA ASN A 80 15.88 17.70 -1.78
C ASN A 80 15.00 16.52 -1.30
N PRO A 81 15.60 15.53 -0.63
CA PRO A 81 14.89 14.31 -0.20
C PRO A 81 13.70 14.59 0.69
N LYS A 82 13.80 15.59 1.58
CA LYS A 82 12.70 16.01 2.48
C LYS A 82 11.44 16.41 1.71
N ARG A 83 11.59 16.96 0.49
CA ARG A 83 10.48 17.34 -0.37
C ARG A 83 10.02 16.21 -1.29
N GLU A 84 10.94 15.36 -1.75
CA GLU A 84 10.62 14.35 -2.76
C GLU A 84 10.09 13.03 -2.17
N VAL A 85 10.54 12.63 -0.98
CA VAL A 85 10.13 11.36 -0.36
C VAL A 85 8.61 11.29 -0.11
N PRO A 86 7.93 12.32 0.42
CA PRO A 86 6.47 12.29 0.59
C PRO A 86 5.70 12.12 -0.73
N LYS A 87 6.27 12.55 -1.87
CA LYS A 87 5.64 12.41 -3.18
C LYS A 87 5.69 10.97 -3.72
N VAL A 88 6.49 10.10 -3.10
CA VAL A 88 6.55 8.67 -3.47
C VAL A 88 5.17 8.04 -3.31
N TYR A 89 4.37 8.45 -2.33
CA TYR A 89 3.02 7.94 -2.14
C TYR A 89 2.13 8.15 -3.38
N SER A 90 2.01 9.38 -3.87
CA SER A 90 1.16 9.67 -5.04
C SER A 90 1.72 9.06 -6.32
N LYS A 91 3.05 9.02 -6.46
CA LYS A 91 3.72 8.30 -7.57
C LYS A 91 3.35 6.82 -7.57
N MET A 92 3.41 6.16 -6.41
CA MET A 92 3.04 4.74 -6.28
C MET A 92 1.58 4.48 -6.64
N LEU A 93 0.65 5.31 -6.16
CA LEU A 93 -0.77 5.18 -6.52
C LEU A 93 -0.97 5.21 -8.04
N GLN A 94 -0.36 6.18 -8.72
CA GLN A 94 -0.43 6.33 -10.18
C GLN A 94 0.27 5.17 -10.91
N GLU A 95 1.42 4.72 -10.41
CA GLU A 95 2.18 3.65 -11.05
C GLU A 95 1.48 2.31 -10.95
N ILE A 96 0.87 2.00 -9.80
CA ILE A 96 0.02 0.82 -9.62
C ILE A 96 -1.16 0.86 -10.59
N GLU A 97 -1.85 2.00 -10.72
CA GLU A 97 -2.96 2.14 -11.66
C GLU A 97 -2.52 1.96 -13.11
N ASN A 98 -1.39 2.57 -13.51
CA ASN A 98 -0.86 2.51 -14.87
C ASN A 98 -0.33 1.12 -15.27
N THR A 99 0.05 0.30 -14.28
CA THR A 99 0.64 -1.04 -14.49
C THR A 99 -0.30 -2.17 -14.09
N ASP A 100 -1.51 -1.86 -13.60
CA ASP A 100 -2.54 -2.79 -13.11
C ASP A 100 -2.80 -3.95 -14.06
N LYS A 101 -2.99 -3.62 -15.35
CA LYS A 101 -3.29 -4.57 -16.44
C LYS A 101 -2.05 -4.99 -17.25
N LYS A 102 -0.86 -4.69 -16.73
CA LYS A 102 0.43 -4.97 -17.37
C LYS A 102 1.27 -5.81 -16.40
N THR A 103 2.29 -5.23 -15.79
CA THR A 103 3.24 -5.91 -14.91
C THR A 103 2.60 -6.46 -13.63
N LEU A 104 1.53 -5.82 -13.16
CA LEU A 104 0.76 -6.25 -11.98
C LEU A 104 -0.43 -7.14 -12.32
N VAL A 105 -0.55 -7.64 -13.56
CA VAL A 105 -1.58 -8.64 -13.87
C VAL A 105 -1.29 -9.91 -13.07
N SER A 106 -2.34 -10.50 -12.51
CA SER A 106 -2.32 -11.83 -11.92
C SER A 106 -3.22 -12.74 -12.75
N SER A 107 -2.79 -13.98 -12.96
CA SER A 107 -3.55 -14.98 -13.71
C SER A 107 -4.55 -15.75 -12.85
N ARG A 108 -4.37 -15.71 -11.52
CA ARG A 108 -5.18 -16.50 -10.55
C ARG A 108 -6.03 -15.63 -9.65
N ILE A 109 -5.61 -14.39 -9.38
CA ILE A 109 -6.36 -13.47 -8.52
C ILE A 109 -7.02 -12.38 -9.36
N MET A 110 -8.32 -12.16 -9.13
CA MET A 110 -9.05 -11.03 -9.70
C MET A 110 -8.84 -9.73 -8.91
N ALA A 111 -7.59 -9.26 -8.86
CA ALA A 111 -7.21 -8.02 -8.17
C ALA A 111 -7.20 -6.82 -9.13
N SER A 112 -8.08 -5.84 -8.87
CA SER A 112 -8.01 -4.51 -9.49
C SER A 112 -6.96 -3.60 -8.85
N PHE A 113 -6.70 -2.43 -9.45
CA PHE A 113 -5.77 -1.44 -8.91
C PHE A 113 -6.10 -1.00 -7.47
N VAL A 114 -7.38 -0.98 -7.07
CA VAL A 114 -7.79 -0.61 -5.70
C VAL A 114 -7.27 -1.61 -4.67
N HIS A 115 -7.34 -2.91 -4.97
CA HIS A 115 -6.77 -3.95 -4.11
C HIS A 115 -5.25 -3.82 -4.02
N LYS A 116 -4.59 -3.57 -5.15
CA LYS A 116 -3.12 -3.43 -5.22
C LYS A 116 -2.64 -2.18 -4.49
N GLN A 117 -3.35 -1.06 -4.60
CA GLN A 117 -3.12 0.11 -3.75
C GLN A 117 -3.37 -0.23 -2.27
N GLY A 118 -4.30 -1.12 -1.96
CA GLY A 118 -4.52 -1.63 -0.61
C GLY A 118 -3.38 -2.51 -0.08
N PHE A 119 -2.77 -3.35 -0.92
CA PHE A 119 -1.56 -4.11 -0.57
C PHE A 119 -0.40 -3.17 -0.24
N MET A 120 -0.26 -2.05 -0.97
CA MET A 120 0.68 -0.98 -0.62
C MET A 120 0.37 -0.39 0.78
N GLN A 121 -0.90 -0.13 1.11
CA GLN A 121 -1.25 0.35 2.45
C GLN A 121 -0.92 -0.70 3.53
N GLN A 122 -1.15 -1.99 3.28
CA GLN A 122 -0.81 -3.07 4.21
C GLN A 122 0.71 -3.19 4.43
N LEU A 123 1.53 -3.07 3.39
CA LEU A 123 2.99 -2.98 3.54
C LEU A 123 3.41 -1.76 4.37
N SER A 124 2.70 -0.64 4.22
CA SER A 124 2.93 0.57 5.01
C SER A 124 2.54 0.35 6.46
N ASP A 125 1.45 -0.36 6.71
CA ASP A 125 0.98 -0.72 8.05
C ASP A 125 1.97 -1.64 8.78
N LEU A 126 2.54 -2.62 8.06
CA LEU A 126 3.56 -3.55 8.55
C LEU A 126 4.98 -2.95 8.66
N CYS A 127 5.13 -1.65 8.43
CA CYS A 127 6.45 -1.00 8.47
C CYS A 127 7.49 -1.53 7.48
N GLU A 128 7.05 -2.18 6.41
CA GLU A 128 7.92 -2.60 5.31
C GLU A 128 8.24 -1.46 4.35
N ILE A 129 7.27 -0.55 4.15
CA ILE A 129 7.42 0.66 3.34
C ILE A 129 6.96 1.91 4.11
N GLY A 130 7.26 3.09 3.55
CA GLY A 130 6.78 4.36 4.11
C GLY A 130 7.04 5.59 3.24
N TRP A 131 6.62 6.73 3.77
CA TRP A 131 6.46 8.00 3.03
C TRP A 131 7.33 9.13 3.60
N THR A 132 8.19 8.81 4.57
CA THR A 132 9.21 9.70 5.14
C THR A 132 10.56 8.97 5.19
N PRO A 133 11.71 9.68 5.25
CA PRO A 133 13.02 9.02 5.34
C PRO A 133 13.18 8.11 6.56
N ASP A 134 12.49 8.41 7.65
CA ASP A 134 12.57 7.77 8.98
C ASP A 134 11.38 6.85 9.29
N PHE A 135 10.63 6.41 8.26
CA PHE A 135 9.35 5.71 8.41
C PHE A 135 9.35 4.46 9.29
N ARG A 136 10.51 3.82 9.52
CA ARG A 136 10.65 2.64 10.39
C ARG A 136 10.63 2.99 11.88
N THR A 137 10.99 4.22 12.23
CA THR A 137 11.05 4.69 13.63
C THR A 137 9.69 5.16 14.16
N LEU A 138 8.71 5.33 13.28
CA LEU A 138 7.34 5.70 13.64
C LEU A 138 6.59 4.58 14.40
N ASP A 139 7.16 3.38 14.46
CA ASP A 139 6.65 2.23 15.21
C ASP A 139 6.87 2.36 16.73
N GLU A 140 7.85 3.16 17.17
CA GLU A 140 8.31 3.22 18.57
C GLU A 140 7.50 4.19 19.47
N GLY A 141 6.23 4.48 19.15
CA GLY A 141 5.46 5.55 19.80
C GLY A 141 4.04 5.19 20.27
N ASN A 142 3.93 4.92 21.57
CA ASN A 142 2.77 4.95 22.48
C ASN A 142 1.86 3.71 22.58
N ASP A 143 2.26 2.79 23.49
CA ASP A 143 1.36 2.26 24.53
C ASP A 143 1.38 3.20 25.76
#